data_AF-A0A381FLA9-F1
#
_entry.id   AF-A0A381FLA9-F1
#
_cell.length_a   1.000
_cell.length_b   1.000
_cell.length_c   1.000
_cell.angle_alpha   90.00
_cell.angle_beta   90.00
_cell.angle_gamma   90.00
#
_symmetry.space_group_name_H-M   'P 1'
#
loop_
_entity.id
_entity.type
_entity.pdbx_description
1 polymer ?
#
loop_
_entity_poly.entity_id
_entity_poly.type
_entity_poly.pdbx_seq_one_letter_code
_entity_poly.pdbx_strand_id
1 'polypeptide(L)'
;MNFHKKINSFDCCKLFVVISFPKIKFNLNSKAVAVFFLCLSGFYSKAQTDSTDIKSYADQVMIRVNLDTNIENYTFSEGSEENLNETILSINNKTKASLSVDYKIISATVSYAPRFFSGNNDNERKGNSSYTDFRFRFFPERFIQTLYYKNVKGFYIENMQDILPGWQKDRDPYIKFPDLRVQTFGGSTSYILKKDFSLKSLYTQGEWQKNSKGSWVPFLDYDFTIFSNTIDGLKSKEYQYNFGANIGYFYNWVIAEKINIAPFLTLGFGGKFTSFKDTLENGSRGPKQNEQYITAKGSGGLHIGYNSDRFLFGGKLNFNATAYDEKENSTVENNNTYGLLYIGYRFPPPKVVERNYNKMQKKIPVL
;
A
#
# COMPACT_ATOMS: atom_id res chain seq x y z
N MET A 1 -24.68 -4.17 -37.28
CA MET A 1 -24.48 -2.70 -37.35
C MET A 1 -25.08 -2.11 -36.07
N ASN A 2 -24.32 -1.35 -35.27
CA ASN A 2 -24.64 -0.80 -33.92
C ASN A 2 -24.12 -1.54 -32.65
N PHE A 3 -22.93 -2.15 -32.67
CA PHE A 3 -22.14 -2.37 -31.43
C PHE A 3 -21.05 -1.28 -31.26
N HIS A 4 -20.46 -0.80 -32.36
CA HIS A 4 -19.60 0.40 -32.37
C HIS A 4 -20.32 1.66 -31.87
N LYS A 5 -21.64 1.78 -32.08
CA LYS A 5 -22.42 2.94 -31.58
C LYS A 5 -22.76 2.87 -30.08
N LYS A 6 -22.71 1.69 -29.45
CA LYS A 6 -22.95 1.55 -28.00
C LYS A 6 -21.65 1.72 -27.20
N ILE A 7 -20.50 1.46 -27.82
CA ILE A 7 -19.17 1.77 -27.27
C ILE A 7 -18.91 3.28 -27.31
N ASN A 8 -19.41 4.00 -28.33
CA ASN A 8 -19.40 5.48 -28.36
C ASN A 8 -20.30 6.14 -27.30
N SER A 9 -21.06 5.35 -26.53
CA SER A 9 -21.90 5.80 -25.42
C SER A 9 -21.36 5.37 -24.05
N PHE A 10 -20.13 4.81 -23.99
CA PHE A 10 -19.34 5.01 -22.79
C PHE A 10 -19.04 6.51 -22.75
N ASP A 11 -19.88 7.25 -22.04
CA ASP A 11 -19.59 8.61 -21.66
C ASP A 11 -18.26 8.53 -20.90
N CYS A 12 -17.17 8.88 -21.60
CA CYS A 12 -15.82 8.93 -21.04
C CYS A 12 -15.71 9.95 -19.87
N CYS A 13 -16.83 10.61 -19.55
CA CYS A 13 -17.03 11.69 -18.61
C CYS A 13 -17.32 11.30 -17.16
N LYS A 14 -17.40 10.01 -16.79
CA LYS A 14 -17.70 9.63 -15.40
C LYS A 14 -16.84 8.47 -14.91
N LEU A 15 -15.55 8.72 -14.76
CA LEU A 15 -14.65 7.84 -14.02
C LEU A 15 -14.75 8.11 -12.51
N PHE A 16 -15.93 7.85 -11.94
CA PHE A 16 -16.17 7.96 -10.50
C PHE A 16 -15.79 6.64 -9.82
N VAL A 17 -14.94 6.73 -8.80
CA VAL A 17 -14.46 5.58 -8.02
C VAL A 17 -15.45 5.45 -6.87
N VAL A 18 -16.27 4.39 -6.81
CA VAL A 18 -17.31 4.14 -5.79
C VAL A 18 -17.35 2.65 -5.40
N ILE A 19 -17.57 2.29 -4.12
CA ILE A 19 -18.04 0.96 -3.64
C ILE A 19 -18.79 1.17 -2.32
N SER A 20 -20.04 0.69 -2.24
CA SER A 20 -20.81 0.50 -1.00
C SER A 20 -21.04 -1.00 -0.76
N PHE A 21 -20.79 -1.50 0.45
CA PHE A 21 -21.10 -2.87 0.87
C PHE A 21 -22.30 -2.92 1.84
N PRO A 22 -23.02 -4.06 1.92
CA PRO A 22 -24.20 -4.20 2.76
C PRO A 22 -23.83 -4.08 4.24
N LYS A 23 -24.66 -3.37 5.01
CA LYS A 23 -24.52 -3.22 6.47
C LYS A 23 -24.34 -4.59 7.14
N ILE A 24 -23.11 -4.98 7.42
CA ILE A 24 -22.81 -5.96 8.45
C ILE A 24 -23.18 -5.26 9.76
N LYS A 25 -24.36 -5.59 10.30
CA LYS A 25 -24.69 -5.29 11.70
C LYS A 25 -23.70 -6.06 12.57
N PHE A 26 -22.54 -5.45 12.83
CA PHE A 26 -21.82 -5.76 14.05
C PHE A 26 -22.74 -5.32 15.19
N ASN A 27 -23.43 -6.28 15.80
CA ASN A 27 -23.98 -6.12 17.15
C ASN A 27 -22.77 -6.02 18.08
N LEU A 28 -22.12 -4.86 18.07
CA LEU A 28 -21.10 -4.48 19.02
C LEU A 28 -21.82 -4.33 20.36
N ASN A 29 -21.86 -5.41 21.13
CA ASN A 29 -22.38 -5.40 22.48
C ASN A 29 -21.60 -4.32 23.25
N SER A 30 -22.27 -3.26 23.71
CA SER A 30 -21.63 -2.14 24.40
C SER A 30 -20.82 -2.59 25.63
N LYS A 31 -21.16 -3.76 26.18
CA LYS A 31 -20.40 -4.43 27.25
C LYS A 31 -19.05 -4.99 26.78
N ALA A 32 -18.93 -5.47 25.55
CA ALA A 32 -17.67 -5.99 24.99
C ALA A 32 -16.68 -4.86 24.66
N VAL A 33 -17.18 -3.71 24.18
CA VAL A 33 -16.37 -2.50 23.94
C VAL A 33 -15.89 -1.89 25.26
N ALA A 34 -16.74 -1.86 26.28
CA ALA A 34 -16.36 -1.37 27.61
C ALA A 34 -15.30 -2.27 28.28
N VAL A 35 -15.39 -3.61 28.14
CA VAL A 35 -14.37 -4.54 28.64
C VAL A 35 -13.04 -4.38 27.91
N PHE A 36 -13.05 -4.13 26.60
CA PHE A 36 -11.83 -3.85 25.83
C PHE A 36 -11.15 -2.54 26.24
N PHE A 37 -11.92 -1.48 26.53
CA PHE A 37 -11.38 -0.21 27.03
C PHE A 37 -10.92 -0.30 28.51
N LEU A 38 -11.54 -1.13 29.33
CA LEU A 38 -11.11 -1.40 30.72
C LEU A 38 -9.81 -2.23 30.79
N CYS A 39 -9.49 -3.03 29.78
CA CYS A 39 -8.17 -3.69 29.70
C CYS A 39 -7.03 -2.76 29.27
N LEU A 40 -7.34 -1.58 28.70
CA LEU A 40 -6.35 -0.60 28.25
C LEU A 40 -5.94 0.42 29.33
N SER A 41 -6.66 0.51 30.45
CA SER A 41 -6.35 1.45 31.55
C SER A 41 -5.37 0.89 32.61
N GLY A 42 -4.88 -0.35 32.43
CA GLY A 42 -4.11 -1.09 33.45
C GLY A 42 -2.58 -1.06 33.36
N PHE A 43 -1.94 -0.13 32.64
CA PHE A 43 -0.47 -0.10 32.56
C PHE A 43 0.14 1.30 32.68
N TYR A 44 0.06 1.89 33.88
CA TYR A 44 1.10 2.81 34.34
C TYR A 44 2.22 1.99 34.99
N SER A 45 3.23 1.63 34.21
CA SER A 45 4.52 1.19 34.75
C SER A 45 5.56 2.26 34.43
N LYS A 46 6.17 2.82 35.48
CA LYS A 46 7.40 3.59 35.33
C LYS A 46 8.49 2.64 34.83
N ALA A 47 8.92 2.82 33.59
CA ALA A 47 10.05 2.07 33.04
C ALA A 47 11.31 2.93 33.14
N GLN A 48 12.20 2.53 34.06
CA GLN A 48 13.60 2.88 34.06
C GLN A 48 14.19 2.50 32.69
N THR A 49 14.79 3.47 32.00
CA THR A 49 15.26 3.32 30.62
C THR A 49 16.67 2.76 30.65
N ASP A 50 16.81 1.46 30.43
CA ASP A 50 18.09 0.86 30.05
C ASP A 50 18.05 0.45 28.58
N SER A 51 19.07 0.85 27.82
CA SER A 51 19.19 0.64 26.36
C SER A 51 19.50 -0.81 25.95
N THR A 52 19.31 -1.78 26.85
CA THR A 52 19.69 -3.19 26.69
C THR A 52 18.65 -4.04 25.95
N ASP A 53 17.44 -3.52 25.73
CA ASP A 53 16.28 -4.27 25.23
C ASP A 53 16.16 -4.35 23.71
N ILE A 54 16.90 -3.51 22.95
CA ILE A 54 16.89 -3.50 21.49
C ILE A 54 18.30 -3.78 20.96
N LYS A 55 18.44 -4.86 20.19
CA LYS A 55 19.66 -5.18 19.44
C LYS A 55 19.61 -4.51 18.07
N SER A 56 20.61 -3.69 17.75
CA SER A 56 20.77 -3.09 16.43
C SER A 56 21.67 -3.94 15.54
N TYR A 57 21.34 -4.01 14.25
CA TYR A 57 22.18 -4.60 13.20
C TYR A 57 22.72 -3.52 12.24
N ALA A 58 22.80 -2.26 12.70
CA ALA A 58 23.20 -1.12 11.88
C ALA A 58 24.64 -1.22 11.33
N ASP A 59 25.48 -2.01 11.97
CA ASP A 59 26.86 -2.32 11.57
C ASP A 59 26.95 -3.34 10.42
N GLN A 60 25.85 -3.98 10.04
CA GLN A 60 25.78 -4.99 8.98
C GLN A 60 25.00 -4.46 7.77
N VAL A 61 25.37 -4.97 6.59
CA VAL A 61 24.52 -4.86 5.39
C VAL A 61 23.55 -6.02 5.38
N MET A 62 22.29 -5.74 5.13
CA MET A 62 21.24 -6.74 4.98
C MET A 62 20.69 -6.69 3.56
N ILE A 63 20.61 -7.84 2.92
CA ILE A 63 19.86 -8.03 1.69
C ILE A 63 18.62 -8.84 2.01
N ARG A 64 17.47 -8.45 1.47
CA ARG A 64 16.20 -9.16 1.66
C ARG A 64 15.47 -9.30 0.33
N VAL A 65 14.94 -10.50 0.09
CA VAL A 65 14.06 -10.79 -1.05
C VAL A 65 12.65 -11.02 -0.50
N ASN A 66 11.65 -10.41 -1.13
CA ASN A 66 10.25 -10.59 -0.77
C ASN A 66 9.45 -11.10 -1.97
N LEU A 67 8.44 -11.92 -1.70
CA LEU A 67 7.34 -12.22 -2.60
C LEU A 67 6.07 -11.69 -1.96
N ASP A 68 5.31 -10.91 -2.70
CA ASP A 68 4.15 -10.17 -2.19
C ASP A 68 2.99 -10.27 -3.18
N THR A 69 1.77 -10.48 -2.67
CA THR A 69 0.52 -10.50 -3.46
C THR A 69 -0.17 -9.15 -3.50
N ASN A 70 0.40 -8.11 -2.87
CA ASN A 70 -0.14 -6.77 -2.85
C ASN A 70 -0.05 -6.12 -4.22
N ILE A 71 -1.14 -6.30 -4.96
CA ILE A 71 -1.34 -5.71 -6.25
C ILE A 71 -2.65 -4.96 -6.15
N GLU A 72 -2.58 -3.66 -6.38
CA GLU A 72 -3.73 -2.79 -6.26
C GLU A 72 -4.68 -3.04 -7.43
N ASN A 73 -5.95 -3.22 -7.08
CA ASN A 73 -7.07 -3.10 -8.00
C ASN A 73 -7.67 -1.69 -7.84
N TYR A 74 -8.19 -1.14 -8.93
CA TYR A 74 -8.91 0.12 -8.95
C TYR A 74 -10.37 -0.17 -9.31
N THR A 75 -11.28 0.04 -8.37
CA THR A 75 -12.72 -0.14 -8.63
C THR A 75 -13.37 1.19 -9.01
N PHE A 76 -14.16 1.17 -10.06
CA PHE A 76 -15.00 2.27 -10.54
C PHE A 76 -16.44 1.84 -10.36
N SER A 77 -17.32 2.69 -9.84
CA SER A 77 -18.75 2.34 -9.81
C SER A 77 -19.61 3.52 -10.20
N GLU A 78 -20.68 3.21 -10.92
CA GLU A 78 -21.59 4.17 -11.52
C GLU A 78 -23.04 3.74 -11.26
N GLY A 79 -23.87 4.65 -10.74
CA GLY A 79 -25.29 4.40 -10.45
C GLY A 79 -25.77 4.97 -9.12
N SER A 80 -27.08 4.86 -8.84
CA SER A 80 -27.66 5.17 -7.53
C SER A 80 -27.46 3.99 -6.56
N GLU A 81 -27.60 4.22 -5.24
CA GLU A 81 -27.44 3.19 -4.19
C GLU A 81 -28.22 1.88 -4.46
N GLU A 82 -29.31 1.94 -5.23
CA GLU A 82 -30.16 0.78 -5.57
C GLU A 82 -29.74 0.04 -6.86
N ASN A 83 -28.89 0.63 -7.72
CA ASN A 83 -28.43 0.05 -9.00
C ASN A 83 -26.98 0.48 -9.32
N LEU A 84 -26.02 0.06 -8.48
CA LEU A 84 -24.59 0.31 -8.71
C LEU A 84 -24.03 -0.68 -9.74
N ASN A 85 -23.53 -0.17 -10.86
CA ASN A 85 -22.71 -0.95 -11.80
C ASN A 85 -21.24 -0.75 -11.43
N GLU A 86 -20.59 -1.81 -10.96
CA GLU A 86 -19.16 -1.79 -10.63
C GLU A 86 -18.30 -2.24 -11.83
N THR A 87 -17.15 -1.62 -12.01
CA THR A 87 -16.10 -1.97 -12.97
C THR A 87 -14.78 -2.01 -12.23
N ILE A 88 -14.20 -3.19 -12.10
CA ILE A 88 -12.93 -3.40 -11.39
C ILE A 88 -11.81 -3.43 -12.42
N LEU A 89 -10.93 -2.43 -12.43
CA LEU A 89 -9.70 -2.48 -13.20
C LEU A 89 -8.60 -3.16 -12.39
N SER A 90 -8.03 -4.20 -12.99
CA SER A 90 -6.93 -4.95 -12.42
C SER A 90 -5.76 -5.02 -13.40
N ILE A 91 -4.59 -5.38 -12.90
CA ILE A 91 -3.44 -5.69 -13.75
C ILE A 91 -3.25 -7.20 -13.87
N ASN A 92 -2.68 -7.61 -14.99
CA ASN A 92 -2.32 -9.00 -15.26
C ASN A 92 -1.06 -9.45 -14.49
N ASN A 93 -0.87 -8.92 -13.29
CA ASN A 93 0.15 -9.35 -12.35
C ASN A 93 -0.57 -9.77 -11.07
N LYS A 94 -0.25 -10.94 -10.53
CA LYS A 94 -0.75 -11.48 -9.25
C LYS A 94 0.31 -11.57 -8.16
N THR A 95 1.60 -11.51 -8.53
CA THR A 95 2.70 -11.58 -7.57
C THR A 95 3.82 -10.64 -7.97
N LYS A 96 4.36 -9.90 -7.00
CA LYS A 96 5.56 -9.08 -7.18
C LYS A 96 6.73 -9.63 -6.37
N ALA A 97 7.92 -9.46 -6.92
CA ALA A 97 9.17 -9.74 -6.24
C ALA A 97 9.83 -8.42 -5.86
N SER A 98 10.43 -8.38 -4.67
CA SER A 98 11.19 -7.23 -4.18
C SER A 98 12.59 -7.63 -3.79
N LEU A 99 13.55 -6.74 -4.07
CA LEU A 99 14.90 -6.80 -3.54
C LEU A 99 15.13 -5.55 -2.69
N SER A 100 15.48 -5.75 -1.42
CA SER A 100 15.84 -4.70 -0.47
C SER A 100 17.31 -4.79 -0.10
N VAL A 101 17.92 -3.62 0.07
CA VAL A 101 19.23 -3.45 0.71
C VAL A 101 19.06 -2.47 1.86
N ASP A 102 19.50 -2.88 3.04
CA ASP A 102 19.46 -2.08 4.25
C ASP A 102 20.88 -1.94 4.82
N TYR A 103 21.27 -0.72 5.19
CA TYR A 103 22.53 -0.44 5.88
C TYR A 103 22.38 0.79 6.78
N LYS A 104 22.79 0.67 8.05
CA LYS A 104 22.59 1.69 9.09
C LYS A 104 21.13 2.17 9.17
N ILE A 105 20.86 3.43 8.82
CA ILE A 105 19.52 4.03 8.86
C ILE A 105 18.82 4.09 7.49
N ILE A 106 19.42 3.52 6.44
CA ILE A 106 18.92 3.59 5.07
C ILE A 106 18.41 2.22 4.65
N SER A 107 17.23 2.20 4.03
CA SER A 107 16.65 1.04 3.37
C SER A 107 16.20 1.43 1.97
N ALA A 108 16.68 0.72 0.95
CA ALA A 108 16.26 0.89 -0.42
C ALA A 108 15.65 -0.41 -0.91
N THR A 109 14.49 -0.34 -1.57
CA THR A 109 13.79 -1.50 -2.11
C THR A 109 13.34 -1.22 -3.53
N VAL A 110 13.61 -2.16 -4.44
CA VAL A 110 13.03 -2.22 -5.77
C VAL A 110 12.07 -3.39 -5.84
N SER A 111 10.88 -3.17 -6.39
CA SER A 111 9.89 -4.23 -6.63
C SER A 111 9.41 -4.20 -8.07
N TYR A 112 9.20 -5.38 -8.64
CA TYR A 112 8.68 -5.57 -9.99
C TYR A 112 7.82 -6.84 -10.04
N ALA A 113 7.01 -6.99 -11.08
CA ALA A 113 6.22 -8.21 -11.31
C ALA A 113 6.88 -9.08 -12.39
N PRO A 114 7.61 -10.15 -12.03
CA PRO A 114 8.28 -10.99 -13.00
C PRO A 114 7.26 -11.81 -13.82
N ARG A 115 7.42 -11.82 -15.15
CA ARG A 115 6.50 -12.53 -16.06
C ARG A 115 6.55 -14.06 -15.93
N PHE A 116 7.60 -14.62 -15.35
CA PHE A 116 7.75 -16.07 -15.21
C PHE A 116 6.91 -16.66 -14.06
N PHE A 117 6.31 -15.85 -13.19
CA PHE A 117 5.38 -16.35 -12.18
C PHE A 117 4.02 -16.69 -12.79
N SER A 118 3.44 -17.82 -12.38
CA SER A 118 2.09 -18.21 -12.75
C SER A 118 1.09 -17.12 -12.36
N GLY A 119 0.30 -16.65 -13.32
CA GLY A 119 -0.65 -15.56 -13.10
C GLY A 119 -0.12 -14.16 -13.42
N ASN A 120 1.16 -14.02 -13.80
CA ASN A 120 1.73 -12.79 -14.36
C ASN A 120 1.87 -12.82 -15.90
N ASN A 121 1.32 -13.85 -16.56
CA ASN A 121 1.63 -14.20 -17.94
C ASN A 121 0.40 -14.52 -18.82
N ASP A 122 -0.82 -14.24 -18.35
CA ASP A 122 -2.06 -14.48 -19.12
C ASP A 122 -2.31 -13.37 -20.15
N ASN A 123 -1.32 -13.11 -20.99
CA ASN A 123 -1.29 -11.94 -21.86
C ASN A 123 -2.31 -12.03 -23.00
N GLU A 124 -2.64 -13.25 -23.44
CA GLU A 124 -3.61 -13.49 -24.51
C GLU A 124 -5.00 -12.98 -24.10
N ARG A 125 -5.46 -13.34 -22.90
CA ARG A 125 -6.79 -12.95 -22.41
C ARG A 125 -6.81 -11.58 -21.75
N LYS A 126 -5.80 -11.24 -20.94
CA LYS A 126 -5.80 -10.03 -20.08
C LYS A 126 -4.92 -8.89 -20.58
N GLY A 127 -4.10 -9.13 -21.59
CA GLY A 127 -3.14 -8.13 -22.09
C GLY A 127 -1.86 -8.05 -21.24
N ASN A 128 -0.92 -7.24 -21.70
CA ASN A 128 0.36 -7.05 -21.01
C ASN A 128 0.22 -6.02 -19.89
N SER A 129 0.72 -6.34 -18.71
CA SER A 129 0.86 -5.41 -17.59
C SER A 129 2.32 -5.27 -17.15
N SER A 130 2.64 -4.11 -16.59
CA SER A 130 3.94 -3.84 -15.97
C SER A 130 3.76 -3.15 -14.62
N TYR A 131 4.56 -3.57 -13.64
CA TYR A 131 4.60 -2.99 -12.30
C TYR A 131 6.05 -2.66 -11.93
N THR A 132 6.28 -1.47 -11.38
CA THR A 132 7.56 -1.07 -10.79
C THR A 132 7.32 -0.20 -9.56
N ASP A 133 8.02 -0.49 -8.47
CA ASP A 133 7.99 0.29 -7.22
C ASP A 133 9.42 0.47 -6.70
N PHE A 134 9.83 1.72 -6.51
CA PHE A 134 11.05 2.09 -5.79
C PHE A 134 10.67 2.72 -4.46
N ARG A 135 11.17 2.14 -3.37
CA ARG A 135 10.91 2.63 -2.01
C ARG A 135 12.21 2.90 -1.28
N PHE A 136 12.32 4.10 -0.75
CA PHE A 136 13.41 4.51 0.14
C PHE A 136 12.85 4.78 1.52
N ARG A 137 13.53 4.29 2.55
CA ARG A 137 13.16 4.54 3.94
C ARG A 137 14.38 4.94 4.76
N PHE A 138 14.18 5.96 5.57
CA PHE A 138 15.16 6.51 6.50
C PHE A 138 14.65 6.38 7.93
N PHE A 139 15.55 6.06 8.86
CA PHE A 139 15.24 5.86 10.28
C PHE A 139 16.04 6.80 11.21
N PRO A 140 15.89 8.12 11.12
CA PRO A 140 16.57 9.03 12.04
C PRO A 140 15.91 8.98 13.42
N GLU A 141 16.62 8.43 14.40
CA GLU A 141 16.15 8.25 15.77
C GLU A 141 14.78 7.53 15.82
N ARG A 142 13.73 8.24 16.25
CA ARG A 142 12.35 7.75 16.38
C ARG A 142 11.45 8.10 15.20
N PHE A 143 12.00 8.78 14.20
CA PHE A 143 11.28 9.07 12.98
C PHE A 143 11.49 7.98 11.94
N ILE A 144 10.46 7.74 11.14
CA ILE A 144 10.56 6.93 9.94
C ILE A 144 10.05 7.77 8.79
N GLN A 145 10.93 8.08 7.85
CA GLN A 145 10.57 8.72 6.60
C GLN A 145 10.55 7.67 5.50
N THR A 146 9.41 7.46 4.86
CA THR A 146 9.29 6.65 3.64
C THR A 146 9.04 7.56 2.46
N LEU A 147 9.70 7.29 1.34
CA LEU A 147 9.42 7.88 0.04
C LEU A 147 9.31 6.76 -0.98
N TYR A 148 8.37 6.85 -1.91
CA TYR A 148 8.20 5.85 -2.94
C TYR A 148 7.75 6.44 -4.28
N TYR A 149 8.15 5.77 -5.34
CA TYR A 149 7.62 5.95 -6.69
C TYR A 149 7.09 4.61 -7.19
N LYS A 150 5.85 4.62 -7.67
CA LYS A 150 5.20 3.44 -8.23
C LYS A 150 4.68 3.76 -9.62
N ASN A 151 4.87 2.84 -10.56
CA ASN A 151 4.41 2.94 -11.93
C ASN A 151 3.76 1.62 -12.35
N VAL A 152 2.49 1.71 -12.72
CA VAL A 152 1.67 0.57 -13.15
C VAL A 152 1.10 0.89 -14.52
N LYS A 153 1.20 -0.03 -15.48
CA LYS A 153 0.66 0.14 -16.83
C LYS A 153 0.01 -1.15 -17.31
N GLY A 154 -1.07 -1.00 -18.09
CA GLY A 154 -1.75 -2.10 -18.76
C GLY A 154 -2.74 -2.75 -17.81
N PHE A 155 -4.02 -2.44 -18.01
CA PHE A 155 -5.11 -2.91 -17.16
C PHE A 155 -6.14 -3.69 -17.97
N TYR A 156 -7.01 -4.40 -17.27
CA TYR A 156 -8.19 -5.05 -17.84
C TYR A 156 -9.35 -4.96 -16.84
N ILE A 157 -10.58 -5.14 -17.33
CA ILE A 157 -11.77 -5.21 -16.46
C ILE A 157 -11.84 -6.60 -15.85
N GLU A 158 -11.70 -6.74 -14.54
CA GLU A 158 -11.68 -8.05 -13.85
C GLU A 158 -13.08 -8.69 -13.79
N ASN A 159 -14.12 -7.90 -13.58
CA ASN A 159 -15.49 -8.34 -13.33
C ASN A 159 -16.38 -8.35 -14.59
N MET A 160 -15.85 -8.86 -15.71
CA MET A 160 -16.57 -8.95 -16.99
C MET A 160 -17.90 -9.72 -16.92
N GLN A 161 -18.02 -10.69 -16.00
CA GLN A 161 -19.24 -11.48 -15.81
C GLN A 161 -20.43 -10.62 -15.37
N ASP A 162 -20.16 -9.58 -14.59
CA ASP A 162 -21.20 -8.71 -14.05
C ASP A 162 -21.66 -7.69 -15.11
N ILE A 163 -20.79 -7.37 -16.06
CA ILE A 163 -21.00 -6.32 -17.07
C ILE A 163 -21.54 -6.90 -18.39
N LEU A 164 -21.14 -8.12 -18.76
CA LEU A 164 -21.47 -8.74 -20.04
C LEU A 164 -22.12 -10.11 -19.84
N PRO A 165 -23.47 -10.18 -19.87
CA PRO A 165 -24.20 -11.44 -19.80
C PRO A 165 -23.75 -12.40 -20.91
N GLY A 166 -23.38 -13.63 -20.51
CA GLY A 166 -22.89 -14.66 -21.43
C GLY A 166 -21.36 -14.72 -21.60
N TRP A 167 -20.61 -13.78 -21.03
CA TRP A 167 -19.15 -13.87 -20.98
C TRP A 167 -18.71 -15.04 -20.08
N GLN A 168 -17.83 -15.89 -20.60
CA GLN A 168 -17.35 -17.09 -19.92
C GLN A 168 -15.92 -16.91 -19.40
N LYS A 169 -15.79 -17.02 -18.06
CA LYS A 169 -14.49 -17.02 -17.39
C LYS A 169 -13.62 -18.14 -17.95
N ASP A 170 -12.35 -17.82 -18.15
CA ASP A 170 -11.34 -18.72 -18.70
C ASP A 170 -11.48 -19.14 -20.17
N ARG A 171 -12.49 -18.59 -20.88
CA ARG A 171 -12.67 -18.79 -22.32
C ARG A 171 -12.59 -17.48 -23.09
N ASP A 172 -13.34 -16.48 -22.64
CA ASP A 172 -13.50 -15.24 -23.40
C ASP A 172 -12.42 -14.20 -23.04
N PRO A 173 -12.02 -13.34 -24.00
CA PRO A 173 -11.06 -12.28 -23.74
C PRO A 173 -11.66 -11.18 -22.85
N TYR A 174 -10.80 -10.53 -22.08
CA TYR A 174 -11.17 -9.37 -21.27
C TYR A 174 -11.13 -8.08 -22.09
N ILE A 175 -11.88 -7.06 -21.66
CA ILE A 175 -11.68 -5.68 -22.13
C ILE A 175 -10.38 -5.15 -21.53
N LYS A 176 -9.51 -4.59 -22.39
CA LYS A 176 -8.13 -4.22 -22.07
C LYS A 176 -7.93 -2.72 -22.22
N PHE A 177 -7.11 -2.17 -21.34
CA PHE A 177 -6.62 -0.79 -21.38
C PHE A 177 -5.08 -0.81 -21.37
N PRO A 178 -4.46 -1.11 -22.52
CA PRO A 178 -3.01 -1.28 -22.60
C PRO A 178 -2.26 0.02 -22.30
N ASP A 179 -2.88 1.18 -22.57
CA ASP A 179 -2.27 2.50 -22.36
C ASP A 179 -2.65 3.18 -21.05
N LEU A 180 -3.57 2.59 -20.28
CA LEU A 180 -3.86 3.08 -18.94
C LEU A 180 -2.63 2.89 -18.07
N ARG A 181 -2.15 4.00 -17.52
CA ARG A 181 -0.96 4.09 -16.67
C ARG A 181 -1.28 4.90 -15.42
N VAL A 182 -0.89 4.35 -14.28
CA VAL A 182 -0.99 4.97 -12.96
C VAL A 182 0.42 5.20 -12.42
N GLN A 183 0.75 6.46 -12.18
CA GLN A 183 2.04 6.86 -11.61
C GLN A 183 1.81 7.53 -10.26
N THR A 184 2.37 6.97 -9.20
CA THR A 184 2.22 7.51 -7.83
C THR A 184 3.59 7.92 -7.29
N PHE A 185 3.67 9.15 -6.80
CA PHE A 185 4.78 9.67 -6.01
C PHE A 185 4.26 9.91 -4.61
N GLY A 186 4.80 9.21 -3.61
CA GLY A 186 4.25 9.33 -2.27
C GLY A 186 5.29 9.17 -1.17
N GLY A 187 4.84 9.38 0.04
CA GLY A 187 5.66 9.25 1.23
C GLY A 187 4.83 9.13 2.49
N SER A 188 5.54 8.82 3.57
CA SER A 188 4.99 8.90 4.90
C SER A 188 6.04 9.30 5.92
N THR A 189 5.60 10.05 6.92
CA THR A 189 6.43 10.48 8.06
C THR A 189 5.79 9.94 9.32
N SER A 190 6.47 9.02 10.00
CA SER A 190 5.99 8.40 11.24
C SER A 190 6.88 8.77 12.42
N TYR A 191 6.31 8.82 13.61
CA TYR A 191 7.06 9.04 14.85
C TYR A 191 6.69 8.00 15.90
N ILE A 192 7.71 7.38 16.50
CA ILE A 192 7.52 6.34 17.52
C ILE A 192 7.44 6.99 18.89
N LEU A 193 6.29 6.90 19.58
CA LEU A 193 6.11 7.57 20.88
C LEU A 193 6.97 6.95 21.98
N LYS A 194 7.14 5.62 21.96
CA LYS A 194 7.80 4.87 23.04
C LYS A 194 9.24 4.52 22.67
N LYS A 195 10.21 4.89 23.52
CA LYS A 195 11.65 4.74 23.24
C LYS A 195 12.15 3.29 23.28
N ASP A 196 11.48 2.42 24.05
CA ASP A 196 11.84 0.99 24.17
C ASP A 196 11.10 0.11 23.15
N PHE A 197 10.52 0.71 22.10
CA PHE A 197 9.87 0.02 21.00
C PHE A 197 10.60 0.27 19.68
N SER A 198 10.86 -0.80 18.93
CA SER A 198 11.47 -0.72 17.60
C SER A 198 10.45 -1.06 16.51
N LEU A 199 9.96 -0.04 15.79
CA LEU A 199 9.16 -0.28 14.58
C LEU A 199 10.04 -0.78 13.41
N LYS A 200 11.35 -0.49 13.43
CA LYS A 200 12.32 -1.02 12.47
C LYS A 200 12.43 -2.54 12.53
N SER A 201 12.24 -3.13 13.71
CA SER A 201 12.17 -4.60 13.88
C SER A 201 11.02 -5.26 13.11
N LEU A 202 9.91 -4.54 12.91
CA LEU A 202 8.73 -5.03 12.19
C LEU A 202 8.79 -4.73 10.69
N TYR A 203 9.30 -3.55 10.35
CA TYR A 203 9.34 -3.10 8.97
C TYR A 203 10.45 -3.70 8.14
N THR A 204 11.68 -3.64 8.63
CA THR A 204 12.86 -4.09 7.88
C THR A 204 13.64 -5.19 8.59
N GLN A 205 13.32 -5.50 9.85
CA GLN A 205 14.11 -6.43 10.67
C GLN A 205 15.54 -5.92 10.93
N GLY A 206 15.82 -4.62 10.70
CA GLY A 206 17.15 -4.03 10.96
C GLY A 206 17.49 -3.86 12.45
N GLU A 207 16.53 -4.14 13.33
CA GLU A 207 16.66 -4.19 14.78
C GLU A 207 15.90 -5.43 15.30
N TRP A 208 16.27 -5.90 16.48
CA TRP A 208 15.56 -6.96 17.22
C TRP A 208 15.21 -6.48 18.62
N GLN A 209 13.94 -6.63 19.00
CA GLN A 209 13.48 -6.32 20.34
C GLN A 209 13.52 -7.61 21.16
N LYS A 210 14.17 -7.58 22.33
CA LYS A 210 14.32 -8.77 23.20
C LYS A 210 13.07 -9.05 24.03
N ASN A 211 12.32 -8.02 24.35
CA ASN A 211 11.13 -8.09 25.20
C ASN A 211 9.88 -7.68 24.41
N SER A 212 8.72 -8.20 24.81
CA SER A 212 7.44 -7.81 24.19
C SER A 212 7.06 -6.38 24.54
N LYS A 213 6.93 -5.51 23.54
CA LYS A 213 6.61 -4.09 23.70
C LYS A 213 5.82 -3.61 22.51
N GLY A 214 5.00 -2.58 22.72
CA GLY A 214 4.29 -1.87 21.67
C GLY A 214 4.38 -0.36 21.82
N SER A 215 3.97 0.34 20.77
CA SER A 215 3.92 1.80 20.75
C SER A 215 2.78 2.30 19.87
N TRP A 216 2.21 3.41 20.31
CA TRP A 216 1.45 4.28 19.43
C TRP A 216 2.40 5.00 18.48
N VAL A 217 2.01 5.06 17.22
CA VAL A 217 2.80 5.63 16.13
C VAL A 217 1.87 6.54 15.33
N PRO A 218 1.85 7.86 15.59
CA PRO A 218 1.26 8.81 14.67
C PRO A 218 2.07 8.87 13.38
N PHE A 219 1.38 9.03 12.26
CA PHE A 219 2.03 9.22 10.96
C PHE A 219 1.18 10.03 9.99
N LEU A 220 1.87 10.79 9.15
CA LEU A 220 1.28 11.45 7.99
C LEU A 220 1.59 10.60 6.76
N ASP A 221 0.61 10.42 5.88
CA ASP A 221 0.78 9.85 4.55
C ASP A 221 0.35 10.86 3.50
N TYR A 222 1.05 10.87 2.37
CA TYR A 222 0.76 11.80 1.29
C TYR A 222 1.21 11.20 -0.04
N ASP A 223 0.40 11.41 -1.07
CA ASP A 223 0.76 11.01 -2.41
C ASP A 223 0.14 11.91 -3.48
N PHE A 224 0.82 11.91 -4.62
CA PHE A 224 0.40 12.49 -5.86
C PHE A 224 0.34 11.39 -6.91
N THR A 225 -0.85 11.14 -7.43
CA THR A 225 -1.11 10.10 -8.42
C THR A 225 -1.55 10.71 -9.75
N ILE A 226 -0.97 10.22 -10.84
CA ILE A 226 -1.32 10.59 -12.21
C ILE A 226 -1.94 9.37 -12.87
N PHE A 227 -3.20 9.49 -13.27
CA PHE A 227 -3.83 8.55 -14.20
C PHE A 227 -3.69 9.12 -15.60
N SER A 228 -3.25 8.30 -16.54
CA SER A 228 -3.16 8.68 -17.94
C SER A 228 -3.60 7.53 -18.81
N ASN A 229 -4.39 7.81 -19.83
CA ASN A 229 -4.86 6.82 -20.77
C ASN A 229 -4.88 7.37 -22.19
N THR A 230 -4.93 6.48 -23.18
CA THR A 230 -5.17 6.82 -24.57
C THR A 230 -6.12 5.79 -25.16
N ILE A 231 -7.27 6.26 -25.66
CA ILE A 231 -8.29 5.43 -26.32
C ILE A 231 -8.57 6.09 -27.66
N ASP A 232 -8.45 5.35 -28.76
CA ASP A 232 -8.71 5.83 -30.13
C ASP A 232 -7.98 7.16 -30.49
N GLY A 233 -6.78 7.34 -29.94
CA GLY A 233 -5.96 8.55 -30.14
C GLY A 233 -6.31 9.72 -29.21
N LEU A 234 -7.40 9.64 -28.46
CA LEU A 234 -7.81 10.63 -27.47
C LEU A 234 -7.10 10.38 -26.14
N LYS A 235 -6.45 11.42 -25.61
CA LYS A 235 -5.69 11.35 -24.36
C LYS A 235 -6.52 11.90 -23.20
N SER A 236 -6.61 11.14 -22.13
CA SER A 236 -7.16 11.59 -20.84
C SER A 236 -6.07 11.60 -19.78
N LYS A 237 -6.15 12.58 -18.88
CA LYS A 237 -5.28 12.66 -17.70
C LYS A 237 -6.07 13.12 -16.48
N GLU A 238 -5.81 12.45 -15.37
CA GLU A 238 -6.31 12.83 -14.06
C GLU A 238 -5.14 12.97 -13.08
N TYR A 239 -5.23 13.97 -12.22
CA TYR A 239 -4.29 14.22 -11.14
C TYR A 239 -5.02 14.09 -9.81
N GLN A 240 -4.51 13.25 -8.93
CA GLN A 240 -5.04 13.06 -7.58
C GLN A 240 -3.97 13.43 -6.55
N TYR A 241 -4.38 14.17 -5.53
CA TYR A 241 -3.57 14.49 -4.36
C TYR A 241 -4.27 13.91 -3.14
N ASN A 242 -3.55 13.09 -2.39
CA ASN A 242 -4.04 12.49 -1.15
C ASN A 242 -3.16 12.94 0.00
N PHE A 243 -3.79 13.25 1.13
CA PHE A 243 -3.11 13.52 2.40
C PHE A 243 -3.89 12.83 3.52
N GLY A 244 -3.21 12.22 4.47
CA GLY A 244 -3.83 11.60 5.63
C GLY A 244 -3.03 11.81 6.90
N ALA A 245 -3.75 12.03 8.00
CA ALA A 245 -3.23 12.00 9.35
C ALA A 245 -3.77 10.76 10.05
N ASN A 246 -2.86 9.92 10.53
CA ASN A 246 -3.18 8.59 11.04
C ASN A 246 -2.47 8.35 12.37
N ILE A 247 -3.00 7.40 13.12
CA ILE A 247 -2.38 6.85 14.31
C ILE A 247 -2.56 5.34 14.33
N GLY A 248 -1.53 4.61 14.72
CA GLY A 248 -1.58 3.17 14.85
C GLY A 248 -0.96 2.67 16.13
N TYR A 249 -1.48 1.56 16.64
CA TYR A 249 -0.82 0.80 17.69
C TYR A 249 -0.15 -0.42 17.08
N PHE A 250 1.15 -0.52 17.31
CA PHE A 250 1.97 -1.66 16.87
C PHE A 250 2.45 -2.38 18.10
N TYR A 251 2.29 -3.70 18.13
CA TYR A 251 2.80 -4.55 19.21
C TYR A 251 3.77 -5.56 18.63
N ASN A 252 4.93 -5.73 19.26
CA ASN A 252 5.89 -6.76 18.92
C ASN A 252 5.93 -7.77 20.07
N TRP A 253 5.27 -8.92 19.89
CA TRP A 253 5.25 -10.01 20.86
C TRP A 253 6.43 -10.96 20.59
N VAL A 254 7.42 -10.93 21.47
CA VAL A 254 8.56 -11.86 21.44
C VAL A 254 8.13 -13.15 22.14
N ILE A 255 7.93 -14.21 21.35
CA ILE A 255 7.43 -15.51 21.87
C ILE A 255 8.56 -16.51 22.10
N ALA A 256 9.70 -16.31 21.45
CA ALA A 256 10.94 -17.03 21.68
C ALA A 256 12.12 -16.10 21.36
N GLU A 257 13.34 -16.51 21.72
CA GLU A 257 14.57 -15.69 21.60
C GLU A 257 14.76 -15.02 20.23
N LYS A 258 14.26 -15.65 19.15
CA LYS A 258 14.40 -15.20 17.76
C LYS A 258 13.09 -15.18 17.00
N ILE A 259 11.95 -15.39 17.67
CA ILE A 259 10.64 -15.50 17.02
C ILE A 259 9.70 -14.44 17.59
N ASN A 260 9.08 -13.68 16.69
CA ASN A 260 8.08 -12.70 17.06
C ASN A 260 6.77 -12.83 16.28
N ILE A 261 5.69 -12.40 16.92
CA ILE A 261 4.39 -12.17 16.33
C ILE A 261 4.04 -10.71 16.58
N ALA A 262 3.67 -9.98 15.54
CA ALA A 262 3.47 -8.54 15.63
C ALA A 262 2.17 -8.12 14.96
N PRO A 263 1.06 -8.08 15.72
CA PRO A 263 -0.17 -7.47 15.25
C PRO A 263 -0.07 -5.94 15.28
N PHE A 264 -0.78 -5.30 14.37
CA PHE A 264 -0.97 -3.86 14.41
C PHE A 264 -2.33 -3.45 13.85
N LEU A 265 -2.78 -2.28 14.28
CA LEU A 265 -3.98 -1.63 13.75
C LEU A 265 -3.73 -0.13 13.67
N THR A 266 -4.18 0.50 12.60
CA THR A 266 -4.08 1.93 12.33
C THR A 266 -5.43 2.47 11.91
N LEU A 267 -5.71 3.70 12.33
CA LEU A 267 -6.87 4.48 11.91
C LEU A 267 -6.42 5.89 11.54
N GLY A 268 -7.12 6.53 10.62
CA GLY A 268 -6.82 7.90 10.25
C GLY A 268 -7.89 8.54 9.39
N PHE A 269 -7.69 9.82 9.13
CA PHE A 269 -8.55 10.63 8.29
C PHE A 269 -7.70 11.48 7.36
N GLY A 270 -8.24 11.84 6.22
CA GLY A 270 -7.51 12.54 5.19
C GLY A 270 -8.39 13.27 4.19
N GLY A 271 -7.75 13.96 3.27
CA GLY A 271 -8.39 14.60 2.13
C GLY A 271 -7.88 14.00 0.82
N LYS A 272 -8.78 13.82 -0.13
CA LYS A 272 -8.48 13.49 -1.53
C LYS A 272 -8.95 14.63 -2.41
N PHE A 273 -8.06 15.14 -3.25
CA PHE A 273 -8.33 16.23 -4.19
C PHE A 273 -8.05 15.72 -5.59
N THR A 274 -9.05 15.74 -6.46
CA THR A 274 -8.92 15.25 -7.84
C THR A 274 -9.03 16.41 -8.81
N SER A 275 -8.34 16.27 -9.93
CA SER A 275 -8.39 17.22 -11.02
C SER A 275 -8.32 16.51 -12.35
N PHE A 276 -9.42 16.61 -13.10
CA PHE A 276 -9.63 15.87 -14.33
C PHE A 276 -9.70 16.80 -15.54
N LYS A 277 -9.16 16.33 -16.67
CA LYS A 277 -9.22 17.05 -17.94
C LYS A 277 -9.22 16.11 -19.14
N ASP A 278 -10.26 16.21 -19.95
CA ASP A 278 -10.38 15.47 -21.20
C ASP A 278 -9.86 16.21 -22.43
N THR A 279 -9.54 15.42 -23.46
CA THR A 279 -9.35 15.90 -24.82
C THR A 279 -10.60 15.55 -25.62
N LEU A 280 -11.29 16.56 -26.15
CA LEU A 280 -12.50 16.40 -26.95
C LEU A 280 -12.14 15.86 -28.35
N GLU A 281 -13.12 15.31 -29.07
CA GLU A 281 -12.93 14.75 -30.42
C GLU A 281 -12.31 15.74 -31.42
N ASN A 282 -12.51 17.04 -31.23
CA ASN A 282 -11.95 18.11 -32.05
C ASN A 282 -10.49 18.50 -31.67
N GLY A 283 -9.85 17.77 -30.75
CA GLY A 283 -8.49 18.03 -30.28
C GLY A 283 -8.35 19.19 -29.29
N SER A 284 -9.45 19.90 -28.99
CA SER A 284 -9.50 20.92 -27.93
C SER A 284 -9.62 20.26 -26.56
N ARG A 285 -9.27 20.99 -25.49
CA ARG A 285 -9.34 20.43 -24.13
C ARG A 285 -10.68 20.77 -23.49
N GLY A 286 -11.33 19.78 -22.89
CA GLY A 286 -12.56 19.96 -22.13
C GLY A 286 -12.39 20.80 -20.86
N PRO A 287 -13.51 21.14 -20.18
CA PRO A 287 -13.48 21.87 -18.93
C PRO A 287 -12.75 21.09 -17.83
N LYS A 288 -12.00 21.80 -16.99
CA LYS A 288 -11.30 21.21 -15.85
C LYS A 288 -12.32 20.95 -14.73
N GLN A 289 -12.45 19.70 -14.30
CA GLN A 289 -13.31 19.30 -13.19
C GLN A 289 -12.44 19.07 -11.95
N ASN A 290 -12.86 19.58 -10.79
CA ASN A 290 -12.14 19.37 -9.53
C ASN A 290 -13.10 18.87 -8.47
N GLU A 291 -12.69 17.86 -7.72
CA GLU A 291 -13.50 17.26 -6.66
C GLU A 291 -12.65 17.11 -5.39
N GLN A 292 -13.34 17.07 -4.26
CA GLN A 292 -12.72 17.03 -2.94
C GLN A 292 -13.52 16.08 -2.07
N TYR A 293 -12.81 15.17 -1.42
CA TYR A 293 -13.39 14.12 -0.60
C TYR A 293 -12.70 14.06 0.75
N ILE A 294 -13.49 13.81 1.79
CA ILE A 294 -12.97 13.42 3.10
C ILE A 294 -12.82 11.91 3.09
N THR A 295 -11.65 11.43 3.51
CA THR A 295 -11.31 10.01 3.54
C THR A 295 -11.16 9.55 4.99
N ALA A 296 -11.69 8.38 5.31
CA ALA A 296 -11.40 7.62 6.52
C ALA A 296 -10.54 6.40 6.13
N LYS A 297 -9.48 6.14 6.89
CA LYS A 297 -8.50 5.09 6.61
C LYS A 297 -8.41 4.14 7.78
N GLY A 298 -8.40 2.85 7.50
CA GLY A 298 -8.14 1.78 8.44
C GLY A 298 -7.11 0.83 7.86
N SER A 299 -6.19 0.33 8.66
CA SER A 299 -5.29 -0.74 8.22
C SER A 299 -4.87 -1.58 9.41
N GLY A 300 -4.48 -2.81 9.15
CA GLY A 300 -3.89 -3.64 10.17
C GLY A 300 -3.24 -4.85 9.57
N GLY A 301 -2.77 -5.72 10.44
CA GLY A 301 -2.10 -6.92 9.98
C GLY A 301 -1.46 -7.71 11.09
N LEU A 302 -0.88 -8.82 10.69
CA LEU A 302 -0.18 -9.76 11.54
C LEU A 302 1.14 -10.13 10.87
N HIS A 303 2.27 -9.77 11.49
CA HIS A 303 3.58 -10.13 11.00
C HIS A 303 4.17 -11.22 11.89
N ILE A 304 4.73 -12.27 11.29
CA ILE A 304 5.40 -13.35 11.99
C ILE A 304 6.81 -13.44 11.42
N GLY A 305 7.82 -13.48 12.29
CA GLY A 305 9.21 -13.41 11.88
C GLY A 305 10.13 -14.28 12.72
N TYR A 306 11.15 -14.82 12.05
CA TYR A 306 12.37 -15.31 12.65
C TYR A 306 13.49 -14.32 12.36
N ASN A 307 14.26 -13.93 13.39
CA ASN A 307 15.35 -12.98 13.27
C ASN A 307 16.58 -13.43 14.07
N SER A 308 17.65 -13.83 13.37
CA SER A 308 18.96 -14.15 13.95
C SER A 308 20.02 -13.13 13.51
N ASP A 309 21.26 -13.29 13.92
CA ASP A 309 22.36 -12.38 13.57
C ASP A 309 22.74 -12.38 12.09
N ARG A 310 22.43 -13.45 11.36
CA ARG A 310 22.74 -13.58 9.93
C ARG A 310 21.53 -13.84 9.07
N PHE A 311 20.63 -14.72 9.49
CA PHE A 311 19.47 -15.12 8.70
C PHE A 311 18.18 -14.58 9.31
N LEU A 312 17.27 -14.16 8.45
CA LEU A 312 15.92 -13.75 8.82
C LEU A 312 14.93 -14.25 7.77
N PHE A 313 13.73 -14.58 8.20
CA PHE A 313 12.64 -14.92 7.30
C PHE A 313 11.31 -14.76 8.03
N GLY A 314 10.22 -14.66 7.27
CA GLY A 314 8.91 -14.54 7.87
C GLY A 314 7.80 -14.28 6.88
N GLY A 315 6.61 -14.10 7.43
CA GLY A 315 5.38 -13.82 6.71
C GLY A 315 4.70 -12.58 7.26
N LYS A 316 4.00 -11.84 6.40
CA LYS A 316 3.18 -10.69 6.76
C LYS A 316 1.82 -10.86 6.11
N LEU A 317 0.76 -10.78 6.90
CA LEU A 317 -0.60 -10.60 6.40
C LEU A 317 -1.01 -9.16 6.72
N ASN A 318 -1.51 -8.43 5.74
CA ASN A 318 -1.97 -7.06 5.93
C ASN A 318 -3.36 -6.89 5.33
N PHE A 319 -4.15 -6.01 5.93
CA PHE A 319 -5.42 -5.55 5.41
C PHE A 319 -5.44 -4.02 5.45
N ASN A 320 -5.92 -3.41 4.38
CA ASN A 320 -6.14 -1.98 4.28
C ASN A 320 -7.61 -1.76 3.92
N ALA A 321 -8.18 -0.69 4.46
CA ALA A 321 -9.52 -0.20 4.18
C ALA A 321 -9.47 1.33 4.05
N THR A 322 -10.07 1.88 3.01
CA THR A 322 -10.21 3.34 2.85
C THR A 322 -11.62 3.64 2.41
N ALA A 323 -12.34 4.43 3.20
CA ALA A 323 -13.68 4.91 2.90
C ALA A 323 -13.65 6.40 2.53
N TYR A 324 -14.45 6.87 1.58
CA TYR A 324 -14.68 8.31 1.40
C TYR A 324 -16.08 8.59 0.86
N ASP A 325 -16.66 9.73 1.23
CA ASP A 325 -18.02 10.11 0.82
C ASP A 325 -17.98 10.98 -0.43
N GLU A 326 -18.69 10.59 -1.49
CA GLU A 326 -19.00 11.48 -2.60
C GLU A 326 -20.30 12.25 -2.33
N LYS A 327 -20.47 13.42 -2.97
CA LYS A 327 -21.74 14.14 -2.89
C LYS A 327 -22.84 13.31 -3.58
N GLU A 328 -23.98 13.16 -2.89
CA GLU A 328 -25.13 12.31 -3.23
C GLU A 328 -25.04 10.84 -2.74
N ASN A 329 -24.88 10.65 -1.43
CA ASN A 329 -25.16 9.39 -0.71
C ASN A 329 -24.30 8.15 -1.07
N SER A 330 -23.21 8.27 -1.83
CA SER A 330 -22.30 7.15 -2.08
C SER A 330 -21.05 7.23 -1.19
N THR A 331 -20.87 6.23 -0.31
CA THR A 331 -19.59 5.98 0.36
C THR A 331 -18.77 5.02 -0.50
N VAL A 332 -17.45 5.21 -0.55
CA VAL A 332 -16.53 4.47 -1.41
C VAL A 332 -15.49 3.73 -0.58
N GLU A 333 -15.52 2.39 -0.59
CA GLU A 333 -14.61 1.55 0.19
C GLU A 333 -13.58 0.81 -0.67
N ASN A 334 -12.29 1.11 -0.52
CA ASN A 334 -11.19 0.32 -1.09
C ASN A 334 -10.57 -0.58 -0.03
N ASN A 335 -10.76 -1.90 -0.18
CA ASN A 335 -10.25 -2.92 0.71
C ASN A 335 -9.23 -3.81 0.00
N ASN A 336 -8.07 -3.99 0.61
CA ASN A 336 -7.01 -4.84 0.06
C ASN A 336 -6.40 -5.71 1.16
N THR A 337 -6.46 -7.03 0.99
CA THR A 337 -5.80 -8.00 1.85
C THR A 337 -4.68 -8.69 1.08
N TYR A 338 -3.47 -8.69 1.64
CA TYR A 338 -2.32 -9.26 0.95
C TYR A 338 -1.32 -9.92 1.89
N GLY A 339 -0.65 -10.93 1.34
CA GLY A 339 0.40 -11.69 1.98
C GLY A 339 1.77 -11.33 1.41
N LEU A 340 2.78 -11.28 2.28
CA LEU A 340 4.18 -11.14 1.90
C LEU A 340 5.02 -12.18 2.62
N LEU A 341 5.85 -12.91 1.88
CA LEU A 341 6.91 -13.76 2.41
C LEU A 341 8.26 -13.09 2.17
N TYR A 342 9.18 -13.22 3.12
CA TYR A 342 10.51 -12.66 2.98
C TYR A 342 11.59 -13.59 3.52
N ILE A 343 12.77 -13.50 2.90
CA ILE A 343 14.01 -14.08 3.38
C ILE A 343 15.11 -13.03 3.26
N GLY A 344 16.00 -12.96 4.25
CA GLY A 344 17.12 -12.04 4.23
C GLY A 344 18.38 -12.61 4.86
N TYR A 345 19.49 -12.00 4.47
CA TYR A 345 20.81 -12.35 4.94
C TYR A 345 21.61 -11.09 5.30
N ARG A 346 22.31 -11.14 6.43
CA ARG A 346 23.20 -10.07 6.92
C ARG A 346 24.65 -10.49 6.79
N PHE A 347 25.47 -9.54 6.35
CA PHE A 347 26.90 -9.71 6.21
C PHE A 347 27.64 -8.42 6.56
N PRO A 348 28.94 -8.50 6.91
CA PRO A 348 29.75 -7.31 7.17
C PRO A 348 29.79 -6.38 5.95
N PRO A 349 29.73 -5.06 6.14
CA PRO A 349 29.75 -4.10 5.05
C PRO A 349 31.05 -4.21 4.25
N PRO A 350 31.00 -4.24 2.91
CA PRO A 350 32.20 -4.06 2.10
C PRO A 350 32.84 -2.69 2.41
N LYS A 351 34.17 -2.62 2.49
CA LYS A 351 34.92 -1.39 2.82
C LYS A 351 34.52 -0.17 1.99
N VAL A 352 34.11 -0.39 0.73
CA VAL A 352 33.64 0.67 -0.17
C VAL A 352 32.31 1.27 0.30
N VAL A 353 31.36 0.43 0.72
CA VAL A 353 30.04 0.85 1.23
C VAL A 353 30.22 1.66 2.50
N GLU A 354 31.00 1.13 3.44
CA GLU A 354 31.31 1.79 4.72
C GLU A 354 31.99 3.16 4.49
N ARG A 355 33.02 3.21 3.63
CA ARG A 355 33.74 4.45 3.31
C ARG A 355 32.82 5.51 2.70
N ASN A 356 31.96 5.12 1.76
CA ASN A 356 31.05 6.05 1.10
C ASN A 356 29.99 6.57 2.07
N TYR A 357 29.46 5.70 2.93
CA TYR A 357 28.55 6.11 4.00
C TYR A 357 29.20 7.13 4.92
N ASN A 358 30.42 6.84 5.41
CA ASN A 358 31.12 7.73 6.35
C ASN A 358 31.41 9.10 5.71
N LYS A 359 31.65 9.16 4.38
CA LYS A 359 31.75 10.43 3.65
C LYS A 359 30.44 11.20 3.61
N MET A 360 29.30 10.50 3.43
CA MET A 360 27.98 11.13 3.45
C MET A 360 27.60 11.63 4.86
N GLN A 361 27.85 10.81 5.89
CA GLN A 361 27.60 11.15 7.29
C GLN A 361 28.37 12.40 7.74
N LYS A 362 29.60 12.60 7.26
CA LYS A 362 30.36 13.84 7.52
C LYS A 362 29.68 15.10 6.96
N LYS A 363 28.89 14.97 5.90
CA LYS A 363 28.16 16.09 5.27
C LYS A 363 26.74 16.25 5.81
N ILE A 364 26.13 15.14 6.23
CA ILE A 364 24.75 15.06 6.70
C ILE A 364 24.78 14.34 8.05
N PRO A 365 24.94 15.06 9.17
CA PRO A 365 25.17 14.46 10.49
C PRO A 365 24.05 13.56 11.00
N VAL A 366 22.84 13.68 10.45
CA VAL A 366 21.69 12.83 10.80
C VAL A 366 21.78 11.42 10.19
N LEU A 367 22.69 11.18 9.23
CA LEU A 367 22.98 9.85 8.67
C LEU A 367 23.85 9.04 9.62
#